data_AF-A0A2G4F2C1-F1
#
_entry.id   AF-A0A2G4F2C1-F1
#
_cell.length_a   1.000
_cell.length_b   1.000
_cell.length_c   1.000
_cell.angle_alpha   90.00
_cell.angle_beta   90.00
_cell.angle_gamma   90.00
#
_symmetry.space_group_name_H-M   'P 1'
#
loop_
_entity.id
_entity.type
_entity.pdbx_description
1 polymer ?
#
loop_
_entity_poly.entity_id
_entity_poly.type
_entity_poly.pdbx_seq_one_letter_code
_entity_poly.pdbx_strand_id
1 'polypeptide(L)' 'MEVSIQTLVLTDKETMAKLKIAMLESETAAQLAAIIIDYTHEEMMLVFNELEWEQQNRIKTIWND' A
#
# COMPACT_ATOMS: atom_id res chain seq x y z
N MET A 1 -4.99 -26.88 -18.21
CA MET A 1 -4.84 -26.41 -16.81
C MET A 1 -5.52 -25.06 -16.76
N GLU A 2 -6.81 -25.04 -16.42
CA GLU A 2 -7.55 -23.79 -16.30
C GLU A 2 -7.06 -23.09 -15.03
N VAL A 3 -6.33 -21.99 -15.19
CA VAL A 3 -6.01 -21.10 -14.07
C VAL A 3 -7.34 -20.45 -13.70
N SER A 4 -7.98 -20.95 -12.64
CA SER A 4 -9.23 -20.42 -12.11
C SER A 4 -9.09 -18.93 -11.81
N ILE A 5 -9.97 -18.11 -12.39
CA ILE A 5 -10.06 -16.65 -12.18
C ILE A 5 -10.15 -16.30 -10.68
N GLN A 6 -10.63 -17.22 -9.84
CA GLN A 6 -10.70 -17.05 -8.38
C GLN A 6 -9.32 -16.96 -7.70
N THR A 7 -8.27 -17.59 -8.25
CA THR A 7 -6.91 -17.52 -7.68
C THR A 7 -6.23 -16.19 -7.98
N LEU A 8 -6.58 -15.53 -9.09
CA LEU A 8 -6.02 -14.24 -9.50
C LEU A 8 -6.60 -13.06 -8.67
N VAL A 9 -7.87 -13.14 -8.26
CA VAL A 9 -8.53 -12.06 -7.49
C VAL A 9 -8.12 -12.06 -6.01
N LEU A 10 -7.78 -13.22 -5.44
CA LEU A 10 -7.33 -13.34 -4.04
C LEU A 10 -5.91 -12.79 -3.84
N THR A 11 -5.07 -12.92 -4.86
CA THR A 11 -3.69 -12.41 -4.84
C THR A 11 -3.67 -10.89 -4.76
N ASP A 12 -4.57 -10.20 -5.47
CA ASP A 12 -4.64 -8.73 -5.45
C ASP A 12 -5.07 -8.19 -4.08
N LYS A 13 -6.07 -8.79 -3.44
CA LYS A 13 -6.55 -8.34 -2.12
C LYS A 13 -5.51 -8.53 -1.01
N GLU A 14 -4.81 -9.67 -1.01
CA GLU A 14 -3.74 -9.92 -0.04
C GLU A 14 -2.56 -8.96 -0.27
N THR A 15 -2.27 -8.66 -1.52
CA THR A 15 -1.18 -7.76 -1.93
C THR A 15 -1.49 -6.31 -1.52
N MET A 16 -2.73 -5.85 -1.70
CA MET A 16 -3.17 -4.53 -1.23
C MET A 16 -3.22 -4.44 0.30
N ALA A 17 -3.59 -5.52 1.00
CA ALA A 17 -3.55 -5.56 2.46
C ALA A 17 -2.12 -5.47 3.01
N LYS A 18 -1.14 -6.14 2.37
CA LYS A 18 0.28 -6.02 2.73
C LYS A 18 0.80 -4.61 2.50
N LEU A 19 0.45 -3.99 1.38
CA LEU A 19 0.79 -2.60 1.11
C LEU A 19 0.21 -1.65 2.17
N LYS A 20 -1.06 -1.85 2.53
CA LYS A 20 -1.71 -1.07 3.61
C LYS A 20 -0.95 -1.16 4.92
N ILE A 21 -0.57 -2.37 5.32
CA ILE A 21 0.21 -2.59 6.54
C ILE A 21 1.57 -1.90 6.43
N ALA A 22 2.30 -2.10 5.33
CA ALA A 22 3.62 -1.50 5.13
C ALA A 22 3.59 0.04 5.18
N MET A 23 2.58 0.66 4.57
CA MET A 23 2.38 2.12 4.63
C MET A 23 2.06 2.61 6.05
N LEU A 24 1.31 1.83 6.83
CA LEU A 24 0.98 2.18 8.21
C LEU A 24 2.11 1.87 9.20
N GLU A 25 2.96 0.89 8.93
CA GLU A 25 4.13 0.57 9.76
C GLU A 25 5.32 1.49 9.46
N SER A 26 5.30 2.19 8.33
CA SER A 26 6.34 3.16 8.00
C SER A 26 6.34 4.33 8.99
N GLU A 27 7.53 4.64 9.49
CA GLU A 27 7.77 5.76 10.42
C GLU A 27 8.58 6.88 9.76
N THR A 28 9.23 6.60 8.62
CA THR A 28 10.11 7.56 7.93
C THR A 28 9.80 7.65 6.43
N ALA A 29 10.11 8.79 5.82
CA ALA A 29 10.00 8.99 4.38
C ALA A 29 10.80 7.93 3.59
N ALA A 30 11.97 7.53 4.10
CA ALA A 30 12.81 6.50 3.48
C ALA A 30 12.12 5.12 3.48
N GLN A 31 11.40 4.75 4.54
CA GLN A 31 10.64 3.50 4.59
C GLN A 31 9.44 3.54 3.62
N LEU A 32 8.72 4.66 3.56
CA LEU A 32 7.65 4.85 2.56
C LEU A 32 8.19 4.78 1.13
N ALA A 33 9.36 5.37 0.86
CA ALA A 33 9.99 5.31 -0.46
C ALA A 33 10.47 3.89 -0.82
N ALA A 34 10.90 3.09 0.16
CA ALA A 34 11.31 1.71 -0.07
C ALA A 34 10.14 0.82 -0.55
N ILE A 35 8.90 1.14 -0.16
CA ILE A 35 7.69 0.42 -0.61
C ILE A 35 7.50 0.55 -2.13
N ILE A 36 7.99 1.63 -2.75
CA ILE A 36 7.89 1.86 -4.20
C ILE A 36 8.71 0.83 -5.02
N ILE A 37 9.64 0.11 -4.37
CA ILE A 37 10.40 -0.97 -4.99
C ILE A 37 9.48 -2.16 -5.32
N ASP A 38 8.53 -2.45 -4.42
CA ASP A 38 7.65 -3.62 -4.52
C ASP A 38 6.25 -3.27 -5.04
N TYR A 39 5.87 -1.98 -5.00
CA TYR A 39 4.55 -1.50 -5.38
C TYR A 39 4.64 -0.26 -6.28
N THR A 40 3.79 -0.22 -7.30
CA THR A 40 3.67 0.94 -8.17
C THR A 40 3.04 2.13 -7.44
N HIS A 41 3.32 3.34 -7.94
CA HIS A 41 2.71 4.55 -7.40
C HIS A 41 1.17 4.50 -7.42
N GLU A 42 0.58 3.91 -8.46
CA GLU A 42 -0.88 3.78 -8.58
C GLU A 42 -1.46 2.87 -7.48
N GLU A 43 -0.82 1.74 -7.19
CA GLU A 43 -1.23 0.83 -6.11
C GLU A 43 -1.13 1.52 -4.75
N MET A 44 -0.05 2.27 -4.50
CA MET A 44 0.07 3.05 -3.28
C MET A 44 -1.03 4.09 -3.16
N MET A 45 -1.39 4.78 -4.24
CA MET A 45 -2.45 5.77 -4.22
C MET A 45 -3.84 5.15 -4.01
N LEU A 46 -4.10 3.96 -4.55
CA LEU A 46 -5.33 3.22 -4.29
C LEU A 46 -5.45 2.89 -2.80
N VAL A 47 -4.42 2.29 -2.21
CA VAL A 47 -4.41 1.95 -0.79
C VAL A 47 -4.48 3.21 0.09
N PHE A 48 -3.74 4.26 -0.27
CA PHE A 48 -3.77 5.54 0.44
C PHE A 48 -5.18 6.14 0.50
N ASN A 49 -5.92 6.09 -0.62
CA ASN A 49 -7.27 6.62 -0.69
C ASN A 49 -8.29 5.81 0.13
N GLU A 50 -8.00 4.53 0.43
CA GLU A 50 -8.80 3.67 1.31
C GLU A 50 -8.46 3.84 2.80
N LEU A 51 -7.45 4.63 3.15
CA LEU A 51 -7.11 4.92 4.55
C LEU A 51 -8.04 5.96 5.15
N GLU A 52 -8.21 5.88 6.48
CA GLU A 52 -8.89 6.93 7.23
C GLU A 52 -8.11 8.24 7.20
N TRP A 53 -8.81 9.36 7.35
CA TRP A 53 -8.20 10.70 7.25
C TRP A 53 -6.99 10.88 8.18
N GLU A 54 -7.05 10.36 9.41
CA GLU A 54 -5.94 10.43 10.37
C GLU A 54 -4.70 9.65 9.89
N GLN A 55 -4.92 8.49 9.28
CA GLN A 55 -3.86 7.65 8.72
C GLN A 55 -3.22 8.31 7.50
N GLN A 56 -4.04 8.88 6.62
CA GLN A 56 -3.58 9.67 5.47
C GLN A 56 -2.75 10.87 5.93
N ASN A 57 -3.20 11.57 6.96
CA ASN A 57 -2.50 12.73 7.49
C ASN A 57 -1.13 12.33 8.07
N ARG A 58 -1.06 11.23 8.84
CA ARG A 58 0.21 10.72 9.35
C ARG A 58 1.20 10.40 8.23
N ILE A 59 0.78 9.68 7.20
CA ILE A 59 1.64 9.33 6.06
C ILE A 59 2.11 10.58 5.33
N LYS A 60 1.22 11.58 5.13
CA LYS A 60 1.59 12.88 4.55
C LYS A 60 2.60 13.65 5.42
N THR A 61 2.49 13.57 6.74
CA THR A 61 3.47 14.17 7.64
C THR A 61 4.83 13.50 7.48
N ILE A 62 4.87 12.16 7.47
CA ILE A 62 6.11 11.39 7.28
C ILE A 62 6.76 11.69 5.93
N TRP A 63 5.97 11.93 4.88
CA TRP A 63 6.48 12.23 3.54
C TRP A 63 7.04 13.66 3.40
N ASN A 64 6.54 14.60 4.20
CA ASN A 64 6.95 16.01 4.13
C ASN A 64 8.02 16.37 5.18
N ASP A 65 8.44 15.41 6.00
CA ASP A 65 9.53 15.53 6.99
C ASP A 65 10.91 15.34 6.32
#